data_AF-A0A7C8NKX6-F1
#
_entry.id   AF-A0A7C8NKX6-F1
#
_cell.length_a   1.000
_cell.length_b   1.000
_cell.length_c   1.000
_cell.angle_alpha   90.00
_cell.angle_beta   90.00
_cell.angle_gamma   90.00
#
_symmetry.space_group_name_H-M   'P 1'
#
loop_
_entity.id
_entity.type
_entity.pdbx_description
1 polymer ?
#
loop_
_entity_poly.entity_id
_entity_poly.type
_entity_poly.pdbx_seq_one_letter_code
_entity_poly.pdbx_strand_id
1 'polypeptide(L)'
;MAQMLDLASGNENDDGITRELKRRIWWTCFIVDIWSSGGGSLARQLQVGEHQPRLPLEEIAFLELRPGERDLGDAAWKTGIWSHMVRMIELYKEIQDLLRYLVATTQWDENFIENTVHGLAVRLLAFEEKLGLELTFSAENVARHARRGTGRLFTGFHLGYQYYCMVLFYQYLDKSRPSTRNGAAYADRCKLHARRFCDILRTARQWPKAEALHNINAHITIVSSSVLLHNYMFGDASELADTQARLESNLEFMVKLRRYWPSVELVINRLNVFLRSCVSSTSKNTHRFDKWMVKFLQEYSMTLAEKEEEEEPRSPQSQMDAYDDGFSQRNLTMKGVISTYGSDRTVNYGF
;
A
#
# COMPACT_ATOMS: atom_id res chain seq x y z
N MET A 1 -22.29 -8.56 -12.08
CA MET A 1 -22.18 -7.96 -13.43
C MET A 1 -21.08 -8.58 -14.28
N ALA A 2 -19.78 -8.50 -13.94
CA ALA A 2 -18.71 -9.07 -14.77
C ALA A 2 -18.87 -10.58 -15.05
N GLN A 3 -19.26 -11.36 -14.04
CA GLN A 3 -19.60 -12.79 -14.19
C GLN A 3 -20.90 -13.01 -15.00
N MET A 4 -21.92 -12.16 -14.81
CA MET A 4 -23.20 -12.25 -15.53
C MET A 4 -23.05 -11.96 -17.03
N LEU A 5 -22.14 -11.05 -17.37
CA LEU A 5 -21.80 -10.71 -18.76
C LEU A 5 -20.77 -11.67 -19.37
N ASP A 6 -20.35 -12.67 -18.60
CA ASP A 6 -19.36 -13.68 -19.00
C ASP A 6 -18.11 -13.08 -19.65
N LEU A 7 -17.57 -11.99 -19.07
CA LEU A 7 -16.44 -11.26 -19.65
C LEU A 7 -15.13 -12.09 -19.71
N ALA A 8 -15.08 -13.21 -18.97
CA ALA A 8 -13.96 -14.15 -19.00
C ALA A 8 -13.94 -14.97 -20.31
N SER A 9 -15.12 -15.26 -20.85
CA SER A 9 -15.28 -16.04 -22.07
C SER A 9 -15.16 -15.15 -23.30
N GLY A 10 -14.36 -15.60 -24.27
CA GLY A 10 -14.27 -14.92 -25.56
C GLY A 10 -15.53 -15.17 -26.40
N ASN A 11 -16.04 -14.15 -27.08
CA ASN A 11 -17.05 -14.33 -28.12
C ASN A 11 -16.35 -14.28 -29.48
N GLU A 12 -16.56 -15.30 -30.33
CA GLU A 12 -15.95 -15.41 -31.66
C GLU A 12 -16.21 -14.20 -32.55
N ASN A 13 -17.36 -13.56 -32.37
CA ASN A 13 -17.78 -12.38 -33.14
C ASN A 13 -17.15 -11.06 -32.66
N ASP A 14 -16.45 -11.06 -31.52
CA ASP A 14 -15.77 -9.86 -31.04
C ASP A 14 -14.51 -9.59 -31.87
N ASP A 15 -14.32 -8.33 -32.26
CA ASP A 15 -13.05 -7.83 -32.77
C ASP A 15 -11.97 -7.75 -31.66
N GLY A 16 -10.72 -7.51 -32.04
CA GLY A 16 -9.57 -7.50 -31.14
C GLY A 16 -9.70 -6.47 -30.02
N ILE A 17 -10.19 -5.26 -30.33
CA ILE A 17 -10.39 -4.20 -29.33
C ILE A 17 -11.51 -4.56 -28.35
N THR A 18 -12.62 -5.13 -28.81
CA THR A 18 -13.72 -5.57 -27.93
C THR A 18 -13.25 -6.67 -26.98
N ARG A 19 -12.52 -7.66 -27.48
CA ARG A 19 -11.94 -8.72 -26.64
C ARG A 19 -11.00 -8.13 -25.60
N GLU A 20 -10.12 -7.24 -26.00
CA GLU A 20 -9.16 -6.62 -25.08
C GLU A 20 -9.85 -5.76 -24.01
N LEU A 21 -10.91 -5.04 -24.36
CA LEU A 21 -11.73 -4.31 -23.38
C LEU A 21 -12.36 -5.26 -22.36
N LYS A 22 -12.98 -6.36 -22.81
CA LYS A 22 -13.56 -7.38 -21.91
C LYS A 22 -12.51 -7.96 -20.96
N ARG A 23 -11.32 -8.33 -21.49
CA ARG A 23 -10.18 -8.81 -20.69
C ARG A 23 -9.77 -7.79 -19.62
N ARG A 24 -9.55 -6.53 -20.00
CA ARG A 24 -9.14 -5.46 -19.07
C ARG A 24 -10.19 -5.18 -18.01
N ILE A 25 -11.48 -5.17 -18.37
CA ILE A 25 -12.57 -4.97 -17.41
C ILE A 25 -12.58 -6.11 -16.40
N TRP A 26 -12.51 -7.36 -16.86
CA TRP A 26 -12.49 -8.53 -15.98
C TRP A 26 -11.31 -8.48 -14.99
N TRP A 27 -10.09 -8.26 -15.50
CA TRP A 27 -8.89 -8.18 -14.66
C TRP A 27 -8.90 -6.97 -13.71
N THR A 28 -9.51 -5.86 -14.11
CA THR A 28 -9.70 -4.70 -13.22
C THR A 28 -10.67 -5.04 -12.09
N CYS A 29 -11.79 -5.69 -12.40
CA CYS A 29 -12.71 -6.17 -11.37
C CYS A 29 -12.02 -7.14 -10.41
N PHE A 30 -11.19 -8.05 -10.92
CA PHE A 30 -10.42 -8.98 -10.11
C PHE A 30 -9.45 -8.27 -9.15
N ILE A 31 -8.69 -7.29 -9.65
CA ILE A 31 -7.79 -6.47 -8.82
C ILE A 31 -8.58 -5.75 -7.73
N VAL A 32 -9.68 -5.07 -8.09
CA VAL A 32 -10.52 -4.32 -7.16
C VAL A 32 -11.19 -5.24 -6.12
N ASP A 33 -11.61 -6.45 -6.50
CA ASP A 33 -12.18 -7.44 -5.59
C ASP A 33 -11.17 -7.85 -4.51
N ILE A 34 -9.90 -8.10 -4.88
CA ILE A 34 -8.85 -8.42 -3.90
C ILE A 34 -8.58 -7.24 -2.96
N TRP A 35 -8.43 -6.04 -3.50
CA TRP A 35 -8.22 -4.85 -2.68
C TRP A 35 -9.39 -4.64 -1.70
N SER A 36 -10.63 -4.69 -2.21
CA SER A 36 -11.83 -4.38 -1.41
C SER A 36 -12.14 -5.46 -0.37
N SER A 37 -11.84 -6.72 -0.68
CA SER A 37 -12.01 -7.84 0.26
C SER A 37 -11.03 -7.79 1.43
N GLY A 38 -9.85 -7.19 1.24
CA GLY A 38 -8.91 -6.93 2.34
C GLY A 38 -9.44 -5.91 3.34
N GLY A 39 -10.20 -4.92 2.88
CA GLY A 39 -10.54 -3.73 3.67
C GLY A 39 -11.96 -3.68 4.25
N GLY A 40 -12.81 -4.68 4.00
CA GLY A 40 -14.24 -4.61 4.38
C GLY A 40 -14.82 -5.86 5.02
N SER A 41 -13.99 -6.85 5.40
CA SER A 41 -14.46 -8.20 5.78
C SER A 41 -15.37 -8.87 4.73
N LEU A 42 -15.28 -8.43 3.47
CA LEU A 42 -16.03 -9.00 2.36
C LEU A 42 -15.29 -10.23 1.84
N ALA A 43 -16.04 -11.29 1.54
CA ALA A 43 -15.48 -12.45 0.87
C ALA A 43 -15.14 -12.09 -0.59
N ARG A 44 -13.96 -12.52 -1.07
CA ARG A 44 -13.56 -12.40 -2.47
C ARG A 44 -14.56 -13.12 -3.37
N GLN A 45 -15.12 -12.40 -4.33
CA GLN A 45 -16.14 -12.90 -5.25
C GLN A 45 -15.54 -13.46 -6.55
N LEU A 46 -14.41 -12.92 -6.98
CA LEU A 46 -13.70 -13.36 -8.18
C LEU A 46 -12.57 -14.30 -7.80
N GLN A 47 -12.72 -15.57 -8.14
CA GLN A 47 -11.69 -16.58 -7.97
C GLN A 47 -11.02 -16.88 -9.31
N VAL A 48 -9.70 -17.05 -9.28
CA VAL A 48 -8.95 -17.58 -10.42
C VAL A 48 -9.23 -19.08 -10.48
N GLY A 49 -9.95 -19.50 -11.51
CA GLY A 49 -10.26 -20.91 -11.81
C GLY A 49 -9.81 -21.27 -13.22
N GLU A 50 -10.32 -22.39 -13.75
CA GLU A 50 -9.94 -22.90 -15.08
C GLU A 50 -10.30 -21.95 -16.23
N HIS A 51 -11.34 -21.11 -16.06
CA HIS A 51 -11.87 -20.23 -17.10
C HIS A 51 -11.50 -18.77 -16.81
N GLN A 52 -10.25 -18.42 -17.09
CA GLN A 52 -9.76 -17.04 -16.97
C GLN A 52 -9.39 -16.44 -18.33
N PRO A 53 -9.66 -15.14 -18.55
CA PRO A 53 -9.22 -14.48 -19.75
C PRO A 53 -7.69 -14.41 -19.80
N ARG A 54 -7.13 -14.36 -21.00
CA ARG A 54 -5.70 -14.06 -21.20
C ARG A 54 -5.30 -12.79 -20.44
N LEU A 55 -4.06 -12.73 -19.96
CA LEU A 55 -3.50 -11.52 -19.35
C LEU A 55 -3.55 -10.34 -20.35
N PRO A 56 -3.82 -9.11 -19.89
CA PRO A 56 -4.00 -7.93 -20.74
C PRO A 56 -2.79 -7.61 -21.64
N LEU A 57 -3.06 -7.06 -22.82
CA LEU A 57 -2.05 -6.65 -23.78
C LEU A 57 -1.18 -5.50 -23.20
N GLU A 58 -0.02 -5.25 -23.79
CA GLU A 58 0.77 -4.05 -23.50
C GLU A 58 -0.02 -2.78 -23.83
N GLU A 59 0.15 -1.74 -23.01
CA GLU A 59 -0.72 -0.56 -23.03
C GLU A 59 -0.65 0.24 -24.33
N ILE A 60 0.52 0.40 -24.92
CA ILE A 60 0.66 1.12 -26.20
C ILE A 60 0.08 0.29 -27.34
N ALA A 61 0.36 -1.02 -27.37
CA ALA A 61 -0.23 -1.93 -28.34
C ALA A 61 -1.77 -1.95 -28.24
N PHE A 62 -2.34 -1.85 -27.04
CA PHE A 62 -3.79 -1.71 -26.85
C PHE A 62 -4.33 -0.39 -27.44
N LEU A 63 -3.64 0.73 -27.20
CA LEU A 63 -4.06 2.04 -27.72
C LEU A 63 -4.00 2.13 -29.26
N GLU A 64 -3.25 1.24 -29.90
CA GLU A 64 -3.09 1.18 -31.36
C GLU A 64 -4.12 0.26 -32.04
N LEU A 65 -4.89 -0.55 -31.29
CA LEU A 65 -5.91 -1.44 -31.85
C LEU A 65 -7.03 -0.65 -32.55
N ARG A 66 -7.49 -1.15 -33.70
CA ARG A 66 -8.61 -0.52 -34.45
C ARG A 66 -9.87 -1.40 -34.43
N PRO A 67 -11.07 -0.78 -34.47
CA PRO A 67 -12.31 -1.53 -34.63
C PRO A 67 -12.32 -2.39 -35.90
N GLY A 68 -12.85 -3.61 -35.80
CA GLY A 68 -12.94 -4.58 -36.89
C GLY A 68 -11.66 -5.39 -37.16
N GLU A 69 -10.53 -5.05 -36.53
CA GLU A 69 -9.31 -5.87 -36.62
C GLU A 69 -9.46 -7.14 -35.79
N ARG A 70 -8.85 -8.24 -36.24
CA ARG A 70 -8.84 -9.50 -35.48
C ARG A 70 -7.94 -9.36 -34.25
N ASP A 71 -8.19 -10.20 -33.24
CA ASP A 71 -7.33 -10.27 -32.06
C ASP A 71 -5.91 -10.70 -32.43
N LEU A 72 -4.94 -10.27 -31.63
CA LEU A 72 -3.53 -10.61 -31.83
C LEU A 72 -3.28 -12.08 -31.48
N GLY A 73 -2.60 -12.79 -32.38
CA GLY A 73 -2.11 -14.14 -32.11
C GLY A 73 -0.98 -14.17 -31.07
N ASP A 74 -0.68 -15.36 -30.56
CA ASP A 74 0.27 -15.53 -29.44
C ASP A 74 1.67 -14.98 -29.69
N ALA A 75 2.18 -15.11 -30.92
CA ALA A 75 3.50 -14.61 -31.29
C ALA A 75 3.62 -13.08 -31.24
N ALA A 76 2.51 -12.37 -31.45
CA ALA A 76 2.47 -10.90 -31.41
C ALA A 76 2.13 -10.34 -30.02
N TRP A 77 1.72 -11.21 -29.08
CA TRP A 77 1.23 -10.79 -27.78
C TRP A 77 2.36 -10.36 -26.85
N LYS A 78 2.23 -9.16 -26.30
CA LYS A 78 3.18 -8.61 -25.32
C LYS A 78 2.44 -8.26 -24.04
N THR A 79 3.03 -8.59 -22.90
CA THR A 79 2.49 -8.22 -21.59
C THR A 79 3.03 -6.86 -21.17
N GLY A 80 2.13 -5.94 -20.77
CA GLY A 80 2.49 -4.63 -20.23
C GLY A 80 2.30 -4.50 -18.73
N ILE A 81 2.24 -3.27 -18.24
CA ILE A 81 2.14 -2.95 -16.81
C ILE A 81 0.88 -3.59 -16.19
N TRP A 82 -0.26 -3.60 -16.90
CA TRP A 82 -1.52 -4.18 -16.40
C TRP A 82 -1.40 -5.68 -16.17
N SER A 83 -0.72 -6.40 -17.07
CA SER A 83 -0.38 -7.82 -16.89
C SER A 83 0.47 -8.06 -15.64
N HIS A 84 1.46 -7.20 -15.41
CA HIS A 84 2.32 -7.29 -14.22
C HIS A 84 1.56 -6.93 -12.94
N MET A 85 0.65 -5.96 -12.98
CA MET A 85 -0.25 -5.65 -11.85
C MET A 85 -1.12 -6.85 -11.46
N VAL A 86 -1.65 -7.59 -12.45
CA VAL A 86 -2.41 -8.82 -12.19
C VAL A 86 -1.55 -9.86 -11.43
N ARG A 87 -0.34 -10.12 -11.90
CA ARG A 87 0.57 -11.06 -11.21
C ARG A 87 0.95 -10.57 -9.81
N MET A 88 1.11 -9.26 -9.64
CA MET A 88 1.46 -8.65 -8.37
C MET A 88 0.31 -8.72 -7.36
N ILE A 89 -0.94 -8.60 -7.80
CA ILE A 89 -2.11 -8.65 -6.91
C ILE A 89 -2.30 -10.06 -6.31
N GLU A 90 -1.87 -11.12 -7.00
CA GLU A 90 -1.90 -12.48 -6.48
C GLU A 90 -0.95 -12.64 -5.28
N LEU A 91 0.24 -12.04 -5.33
CA LEU A 91 1.13 -11.99 -4.16
C LEU A 91 0.48 -11.22 -3.01
N TYR A 92 -0.17 -10.10 -3.30
CA TYR A 92 -0.85 -9.32 -2.27
C TYR A 92 -2.03 -10.08 -1.64
N LYS A 93 -2.77 -10.88 -2.42
CA LYS A 93 -3.83 -11.76 -1.90
C LYS A 93 -3.29 -12.68 -0.80
N GLU A 94 -2.12 -13.28 -0.99
CA GLU A 94 -1.50 -14.14 0.01
C GLU A 94 -0.99 -13.37 1.24
N ILE A 95 -0.45 -12.16 1.03
CA ILE A 95 -0.10 -11.26 2.15
C ILE A 95 -1.34 -10.93 2.98
N GLN A 96 -2.47 -10.63 2.33
CA GLN A 96 -3.72 -10.38 3.02
C GLN A 96 -4.23 -11.61 3.78
N ASP A 97 -4.05 -12.81 3.23
CA ASP A 97 -4.41 -14.06 3.91
C ASP A 97 -3.60 -14.28 5.18
N LEU A 98 -2.29 -14.04 5.13
CA LEU A 98 -1.45 -14.04 6.32
C LEU A 98 -1.94 -13.03 7.36
N LEU A 99 -2.24 -11.80 6.94
CA LEU A 99 -2.72 -10.77 7.86
C LEU A 99 -4.06 -11.12 8.52
N ARG A 100 -5.00 -11.69 7.76
CA ARG A 100 -6.27 -12.19 8.31
C ARG A 100 -6.04 -13.32 9.31
N TYR A 101 -5.13 -14.25 9.00
CA TYR A 101 -4.74 -15.32 9.91
C TYR A 101 -4.19 -14.78 11.23
N LEU A 102 -3.30 -13.78 11.19
CA LEU A 102 -2.70 -13.17 12.38
C LEU A 102 -3.73 -12.50 13.29
N VAL A 103 -4.77 -11.90 12.70
CA VAL A 103 -5.89 -11.28 13.43
C VAL A 103 -6.85 -12.32 14.02
N ALA A 104 -7.12 -13.40 13.29
CA ALA A 104 -8.09 -14.41 13.70
C ALA A 104 -7.56 -15.35 14.79
N THR A 105 -6.24 -15.58 14.82
CA THR A 105 -5.62 -16.58 15.71
C THR A 105 -5.26 -15.97 17.06
N THR A 106 -5.52 -16.69 18.15
CA THR A 106 -5.23 -16.25 19.53
C THR A 106 -3.79 -16.52 19.97
N GLN A 107 -3.12 -17.48 19.34
CA GLN A 107 -1.72 -17.83 19.59
C GLN A 107 -0.96 -17.81 18.28
N TRP A 108 0.15 -17.10 18.25
CA TRP A 108 0.96 -16.96 17.05
C TRP A 108 2.04 -18.04 17.00
N ASP A 109 2.04 -18.82 15.92
CA ASP A 109 3.17 -19.67 15.57
C ASP A 109 4.23 -18.82 14.84
N GLU A 110 5.20 -18.31 15.60
CA GLU A 110 6.26 -17.45 15.07
C GLU A 110 7.09 -18.13 13.97
N ASN A 111 7.25 -19.47 14.00
CA ASN A 111 7.97 -20.19 12.96
C ASN A 111 7.16 -20.25 11.66
N PHE A 112 5.87 -20.54 11.74
CA PHE A 112 4.97 -20.49 10.58
C PHE A 112 4.93 -19.09 9.96
N ILE A 113 4.82 -18.06 10.80
CA ILE A 113 4.78 -16.66 10.35
C ILE A 113 6.08 -16.29 9.66
N GLU A 114 7.24 -16.56 10.27
CA GLU A 114 8.54 -16.24 9.70
C GLU A 114 8.79 -16.97 8.37
N ASN A 115 8.44 -18.27 8.28
CA ASN A 115 8.55 -19.03 7.04
C ASN A 115 7.63 -18.48 5.94
N THR A 116 6.39 -18.12 6.28
CA THR A 116 5.43 -17.55 5.32
C THR A 116 5.90 -16.18 4.81
N VAL A 117 6.34 -15.31 5.72
CA VAL A 117 6.91 -14.00 5.37
C VAL A 117 8.13 -14.16 4.48
N HIS A 118 9.03 -15.10 4.82
CA HIS A 118 10.21 -15.36 4.02
C HIS A 118 9.87 -15.80 2.60
N GLY A 119 8.95 -16.76 2.44
CA GLY A 119 8.49 -17.22 1.13
C GLY A 119 7.89 -16.10 0.28
N LEU A 120 7.04 -15.26 0.88
CA LEU A 120 6.45 -14.10 0.21
C LEU A 120 7.51 -13.05 -0.16
N ALA A 121 8.47 -12.79 0.73
CA ALA A 121 9.56 -11.85 0.49
C ALA A 121 10.44 -12.26 -0.69
N VAL A 122 10.79 -13.55 -0.78
CA VAL A 122 11.57 -14.10 -1.91
C VAL A 122 10.80 -13.95 -3.22
N ARG A 123 9.49 -14.22 -3.21
CA ARG A 123 8.65 -14.10 -4.42
C ARG A 123 8.44 -12.64 -4.85
N LEU A 124 8.30 -11.70 -3.92
CA LEU A 124 8.24 -10.26 -4.22
C LEU A 124 9.56 -9.76 -4.82
N LEU A 125 10.70 -10.20 -4.28
CA LEU A 125 12.01 -9.86 -4.84
C LEU A 125 12.17 -10.44 -6.26
N ALA A 126 11.90 -11.73 -6.43
CA ALA A 126 11.97 -12.39 -7.73
C ALA A 126 10.99 -11.79 -8.75
N PHE A 127 9.86 -11.24 -8.30
CA PHE A 127 8.95 -10.49 -9.15
C PHE A 127 9.58 -9.18 -9.66
N GLU A 128 10.20 -8.39 -8.78
CA GLU A 128 10.87 -7.12 -9.13
C GLU A 128 12.08 -7.37 -10.04
N GLU A 129 12.89 -8.40 -9.77
CA GLU A 129 14.06 -8.77 -10.58
C GLU A 129 13.72 -9.24 -12.00
N LYS A 130 12.50 -9.79 -12.20
CA LYS A 130 12.01 -10.23 -13.52
C LYS A 130 11.41 -9.10 -14.34
N LEU A 131 11.32 -7.88 -13.81
CA LEU A 131 10.87 -6.74 -14.59
C LEU A 131 11.91 -6.43 -15.67
N GLY A 132 11.45 -6.29 -16.91
CA GLY A 132 12.31 -5.86 -18.01
C GLY A 132 12.83 -4.44 -17.79
N LEU A 133 13.92 -4.07 -18.46
CA LEU A 133 14.60 -2.77 -18.28
C LEU A 133 13.67 -1.55 -18.41
N GLU A 134 12.65 -1.62 -19.27
CA GLU A 134 11.68 -0.53 -19.45
C GLU A 134 10.67 -0.42 -18.28
N LEU A 135 10.43 -1.52 -17.57
CA LEU A 135 9.46 -1.62 -16.47
C LEU A 135 10.10 -1.45 -15.09
N THR A 136 11.43 -1.40 -15.01
CA THR A 136 12.15 -1.13 -13.76
C THR A 136 12.02 0.35 -13.38
N PHE A 137 11.81 0.65 -12.09
CA PHE A 137 11.67 2.03 -11.65
C PHE A 137 12.98 2.82 -11.86
N SER A 138 12.90 3.91 -12.63
CA SER A 138 13.98 4.89 -12.79
C SER A 138 13.39 6.24 -13.21
N ALA A 139 14.12 7.34 -12.98
CA ALA A 139 13.68 8.66 -13.45
C ALA A 139 13.54 8.71 -14.99
N GLU A 140 14.39 7.98 -15.71
CA GLU A 140 14.31 7.85 -17.16
C GLU A 140 13.03 7.13 -17.60
N ASN A 141 12.68 6.01 -16.97
CA ASN A 141 11.47 5.27 -17.30
C ASN A 141 10.21 6.05 -16.91
N VAL A 142 10.22 6.78 -15.78
CA VAL A 142 9.14 7.71 -15.43
C VAL A 142 8.92 8.73 -16.56
N ALA A 143 9.99 9.38 -17.04
CA ALA A 143 9.90 10.34 -18.14
C ALA A 143 9.42 9.69 -19.45
N ARG A 144 9.93 8.50 -19.77
CA ARG A 144 9.55 7.72 -20.97
C ARG A 144 8.06 7.38 -20.96
N HIS A 145 7.56 6.80 -19.88
CA HIS A 145 6.14 6.47 -19.72
C HIS A 145 5.26 7.72 -19.67
N ALA A 146 5.71 8.82 -19.04
CA ALA A 146 4.99 10.09 -19.05
C ALA A 146 4.79 10.64 -20.48
N ARG A 147 5.81 10.58 -21.32
CA ARG A 147 5.74 11.01 -22.74
C ARG A 147 4.80 10.12 -23.56
N ARG A 148 4.78 8.82 -23.28
CA ARG A 148 3.90 7.84 -23.94
C ARG A 148 2.47 7.80 -23.39
N GLY A 149 2.14 8.62 -22.38
CA GLY A 149 0.80 8.66 -21.77
C GLY A 149 0.52 7.58 -20.73
N THR A 150 1.49 6.72 -20.40
CA THR A 150 1.36 5.62 -19.42
C THR A 150 2.02 5.94 -18.07
N GLY A 151 2.49 7.18 -17.87
CA GLY A 151 3.27 7.58 -16.68
C GLY A 151 2.54 7.37 -15.34
N ARG A 152 1.25 7.70 -15.26
CA ARG A 152 0.46 7.52 -14.02
C ARG A 152 0.28 6.06 -13.67
N LEU A 153 0.10 5.23 -14.70
CA LEU A 153 -0.03 3.78 -14.56
C LEU A 153 1.28 3.18 -14.04
N PHE A 154 2.41 3.54 -14.66
CA PHE A 154 3.75 3.13 -14.27
C PHE A 154 4.06 3.53 -12.82
N THR A 155 3.74 4.77 -12.45
CA THR A 155 3.93 5.26 -11.08
C THR A 155 3.07 4.49 -10.08
N GLY A 156 1.77 4.30 -10.40
CA GLY A 156 0.86 3.52 -9.55
C GLY A 156 1.32 2.09 -9.33
N PHE A 157 1.87 1.43 -10.36
CA PHE A 157 2.44 0.09 -10.26
C PHE A 157 3.54 0.01 -9.21
N HIS A 158 4.54 0.90 -9.27
CA HIS A 158 5.65 0.88 -8.33
C HIS A 158 5.25 1.29 -6.91
N LEU A 159 4.31 2.22 -6.75
CA LEU A 159 3.78 2.57 -5.43
C LEU A 159 3.04 1.39 -4.79
N GLY A 160 2.26 0.64 -5.58
CA GLY A 160 1.60 -0.59 -5.12
C GLY A 160 2.59 -1.66 -4.69
N TYR A 161 3.70 -1.84 -5.41
CA TYR A 161 4.76 -2.76 -5.00
C TYR A 161 5.36 -2.38 -3.64
N GLN A 162 5.71 -1.11 -3.43
CA GLN A 162 6.24 -0.66 -2.14
C GLN A 162 5.25 -0.88 -1.01
N TYR A 163 3.95 -0.66 -1.27
CA TYR A 163 2.89 -0.91 -0.31
C TYR A 163 2.84 -2.38 0.13
N TYR A 164 2.86 -3.32 -0.82
CA TYR A 164 2.81 -4.76 -0.50
C TYR A 164 3.98 -5.19 0.38
N CYS A 165 5.18 -4.69 0.09
CA CYS A 165 6.35 -4.94 0.93
C CYS A 165 6.23 -4.29 2.32
N MET A 166 5.76 -3.04 2.42
CA MET A 166 5.55 -2.38 3.70
C MET A 166 4.59 -3.19 4.58
N VAL A 167 3.45 -3.60 4.03
CA VAL A 167 2.42 -4.37 4.75
C VAL A 167 2.92 -5.75 5.18
N LEU A 168 3.68 -6.44 4.34
CA LEU A 168 4.27 -7.74 4.68
C LEU A 168 5.23 -7.66 5.87
N PHE A 169 6.07 -6.61 5.91
CA PHE A 169 7.10 -6.47 6.93
C PHE A 169 6.68 -5.62 8.13
N TYR A 170 5.50 -4.99 8.09
CA TYR A 170 5.07 -4.01 9.10
C TYR A 170 5.11 -4.58 10.51
N GLN A 171 4.71 -5.85 10.65
CA GLN A 171 4.65 -6.54 11.93
C GLN A 171 5.98 -6.62 12.68
N TYR A 172 7.11 -6.48 11.98
CA TYR A 172 8.45 -6.51 12.59
C TYR A 172 8.89 -5.13 13.14
N LEU A 173 8.08 -4.09 12.94
CA LEU A 173 8.24 -2.82 13.65
C LEU A 173 7.79 -2.90 15.11
N ASP A 174 6.97 -3.89 15.45
CA ASP A 174 6.50 -4.12 16.80
C ASP A 174 7.61 -4.71 17.68
N LYS A 175 8.19 -3.87 18.54
CA LYS A 175 9.25 -4.27 19.48
C LYS A 175 8.75 -5.11 20.66
N SER A 176 7.43 -5.24 20.86
CA SER A 176 6.85 -6.11 21.89
C SER A 176 6.82 -7.58 21.48
N ARG A 177 6.96 -7.86 20.17
CA ARG A 177 6.99 -9.23 19.66
C ARG A 177 8.30 -9.94 20.01
N PRO A 178 8.26 -11.28 20.14
CA PRO A 178 9.48 -12.07 20.25
C PRO A 178 10.44 -11.79 19.09
N SER A 179 11.72 -11.68 19.40
CA SER A 179 12.74 -11.53 18.35
C SER A 179 12.77 -12.80 17.49
N THR A 180 12.67 -12.64 16.17
CA THR A 180 12.86 -13.73 15.22
C THR A 180 14.24 -13.63 14.56
N ARG A 181 14.66 -14.68 13.84
CA ARG A 181 15.98 -14.73 13.19
C ARG A 181 16.18 -13.57 12.20
N ASN A 182 15.15 -13.22 11.44
CA ASN A 182 15.20 -12.18 10.42
C ASN A 182 14.49 -10.87 10.83
N GLY A 183 13.99 -10.77 12.07
CA GLY A 183 13.10 -9.69 12.49
C GLY A 183 13.67 -8.29 12.26
N ALA A 184 14.91 -8.04 12.67
CA ALA A 184 15.59 -6.77 12.45
C ALA A 184 15.74 -6.43 10.95
N ALA A 185 16.15 -7.41 10.14
CA ALA A 185 16.29 -7.23 8.70
C ALA A 185 14.95 -6.93 8.02
N TYR A 186 13.85 -7.53 8.48
CA TYR A 186 12.52 -7.24 7.96
C TYR A 186 12.01 -5.87 8.41
N ALA A 187 12.26 -5.44 9.64
CA ALA A 187 11.96 -4.08 10.09
C ALA A 187 12.68 -3.03 9.21
N ASP A 188 13.96 -3.26 8.90
CA ASP A 188 14.73 -2.37 8.02
C ASP A 188 14.23 -2.37 6.58
N ARG A 189 13.78 -3.53 6.06
CA ARG A 189 13.11 -3.60 4.76
C ARG A 189 11.81 -2.81 4.75
N CYS A 190 10.99 -2.90 5.80
CA CYS A 190 9.76 -2.11 5.91
C CYS A 190 10.05 -0.61 5.78
N LYS A 191 11.05 -0.10 6.54
CA LYS A 191 11.51 1.29 6.47
C LYS A 191 12.07 1.67 5.10
N LEU A 192 12.85 0.78 4.49
CA LEU A 192 13.39 0.98 3.14
C LEU A 192 12.28 1.20 2.11
N HIS A 193 11.24 0.37 2.13
CA HIS A 193 10.11 0.50 1.20
C HIS A 193 9.29 1.77 1.45
N ALA A 194 9.16 2.23 2.70
CA ALA A 194 8.56 3.54 3.00
C ALA A 194 9.38 4.72 2.43
N ARG A 195 10.71 4.65 2.50
CA ARG A 195 11.59 5.66 1.87
C ARG A 195 11.48 5.62 0.34
N ARG A 196 11.55 4.43 -0.27
CA ARG A 196 11.39 4.24 -1.72
C ARG A 196 10.05 4.77 -2.22
N PHE A 197 8.96 4.55 -1.49
CA PHE A 197 7.65 5.13 -1.80
C PHE A 197 7.71 6.65 -1.92
N CYS A 198 8.36 7.33 -0.95
CA CYS A 198 8.53 8.78 -0.99
C CYS A 198 9.42 9.24 -2.16
N ASP A 199 10.48 8.49 -2.50
CA ASP A 199 11.34 8.79 -3.63
C ASP A 199 10.59 8.64 -4.98
N ILE A 200 9.72 7.65 -5.10
CA ILE A 200 8.84 7.47 -6.26
C ILE A 200 7.88 8.66 -6.39
N LEU A 201 7.20 9.06 -5.31
CA LEU A 201 6.33 10.24 -5.34
C LEU A 201 7.08 11.50 -5.75
N ARG A 202 8.28 11.72 -5.20
CA ARG A 202 9.11 12.89 -5.52
C ARG A 202 9.49 12.91 -7.00
N THR A 203 9.95 11.76 -7.53
CA THR A 203 10.36 11.62 -8.93
C THR A 203 9.16 11.83 -9.87
N ALA A 204 8.02 11.23 -9.56
CA ALA A 204 6.81 11.36 -10.38
C ALA A 204 6.25 12.79 -10.42
N ARG A 205 6.40 13.57 -9.35
CA ARG A 205 5.98 14.99 -9.30
C ARG A 205 6.74 15.88 -10.29
N GLN A 206 7.92 15.47 -10.75
CA GLN A 206 8.67 16.20 -11.78
C GLN A 206 8.00 16.10 -13.16
N TRP A 207 7.02 15.20 -13.34
CA TRP A 207 6.33 14.94 -14.60
C TRP A 207 4.81 14.97 -14.41
N PRO A 208 4.08 16.00 -14.87
CA PRO A 208 2.63 16.11 -14.68
C PRO A 208 1.81 14.89 -15.18
N LYS A 209 2.30 14.22 -16.23
CA LYS A 209 1.70 12.99 -16.80
C LYS A 209 2.08 11.70 -16.06
N ALA A 210 2.89 11.77 -15.01
CA ALA A 210 3.24 10.65 -14.14
C ALA A 210 2.69 10.77 -12.72
N GLU A 211 2.08 11.90 -12.36
CA GLU A 211 1.62 12.12 -10.99
C GLU A 211 0.68 11.03 -10.47
N ALA A 212 0.90 10.64 -9.22
CA ALA A 212 0.23 9.55 -8.53
C ALA A 212 -1.20 9.91 -8.05
N LEU A 213 -2.06 10.42 -8.93
CA LEU A 213 -3.34 11.00 -8.56
C LEU A 213 -4.48 9.99 -8.32
N HIS A 214 -4.23 8.69 -8.16
CA HIS A 214 -5.26 7.71 -7.85
C HIS A 214 -5.62 7.74 -6.36
N ASN A 215 -6.90 7.61 -6.02
CA ASN A 215 -7.40 7.67 -4.63
C ASN A 215 -6.68 6.69 -3.69
N ILE A 216 -6.37 5.48 -4.15
CA ILE A 216 -5.68 4.46 -3.34
C ILE A 216 -4.31 4.91 -2.82
N ASN A 217 -3.63 5.82 -3.54
CA ASN A 217 -2.34 6.35 -3.11
C ASN A 217 -2.46 7.18 -1.83
N ALA A 218 -3.65 7.69 -1.50
CA ALA A 218 -3.92 8.32 -0.20
C ALA A 218 -3.67 7.32 0.94
N HIS A 219 -4.25 6.13 0.82
CA HIS A 219 -4.11 5.07 1.81
C HIS A 219 -2.66 4.59 1.93
N ILE A 220 -2.02 4.33 0.79
CA ILE A 220 -0.61 3.91 0.80
C ILE A 220 0.27 4.97 1.46
N THR A 221 -0.04 6.26 1.25
CA THR A 221 0.69 7.38 1.88
C THR A 221 0.56 7.37 3.39
N ILE A 222 -0.63 7.10 3.97
CA ILE A 222 -0.76 7.03 5.43
C ILE A 222 -0.05 5.81 6.01
N VAL A 223 -0.04 4.68 5.30
CA VAL A 223 0.72 3.50 5.70
C VAL A 223 2.22 3.79 5.68
N SER A 224 2.74 4.38 4.60
CA SER A 224 4.13 4.85 4.53
C SER A 224 4.46 5.84 5.66
N SER A 225 3.56 6.79 5.93
CA SER A 225 3.73 7.77 7.01
C SER A 225 3.78 7.12 8.38
N SER A 226 3.00 6.06 8.64
CA SER A 226 3.05 5.32 9.91
C SER A 226 4.40 4.61 10.14
N VAL A 227 5.04 4.11 9.08
CA VAL A 227 6.39 3.53 9.12
C VAL A 227 7.44 4.62 9.35
N LEU A 228 7.31 5.78 8.67
CA LEU A 228 8.20 6.91 8.89
C LEU A 228 8.07 7.48 10.30
N LEU A 229 6.86 7.52 10.86
CA LEU A 229 6.61 7.91 12.25
C LEU A 229 7.26 6.94 13.24
N HIS A 230 7.24 5.63 12.97
CA HIS A 230 8.03 4.67 13.74
C HIS A 230 9.52 5.06 13.72
N ASN A 231 10.07 5.38 12.54
CA ASN A 231 11.47 5.77 12.41
C ASN A 231 11.77 7.11 13.10
N TYR A 232 10.86 8.08 13.04
CA TYR A 232 11.00 9.35 13.72
C TYR A 232 11.05 9.16 15.24
N MET A 233 10.15 8.35 15.79
CA MET A 233 10.05 8.12 17.23
C MET A 233 11.19 7.25 17.77
N PHE A 234 11.59 6.21 17.04
CA PHE A 234 12.47 5.16 17.58
C PHE A 234 13.76 4.93 16.79
N GLY A 235 13.98 5.67 15.70
CA GLY A 235 15.18 5.61 14.87
C GLY A 235 16.31 6.51 15.37
N ASP A 236 17.41 6.45 14.61
CA ASP A 236 18.64 7.20 14.90
C ASP A 236 18.44 8.71 14.68
N ALA A 237 19.11 9.53 15.49
CA ALA A 237 19.05 10.99 15.39
C ALA A 237 19.48 11.52 14.02
N SER A 238 20.44 10.85 13.36
CA SER A 238 20.94 11.19 12.03
C SER A 238 19.89 11.04 10.92
N GLU A 239 18.87 10.19 11.11
CA GLU A 239 17.81 9.96 10.12
C GLU A 239 16.60 10.90 10.30
N LEU A 240 16.55 11.69 11.37
CA LEU A 240 15.36 12.46 11.73
C LEU A 240 15.01 13.54 10.71
N ALA A 241 16.00 14.29 10.23
CA ALA A 241 15.77 15.39 9.30
C ALA A 241 15.20 14.88 7.95
N ASP A 242 15.77 13.78 7.42
CA ASP A 242 15.24 13.14 6.20
C ASP A 242 13.84 12.55 6.45
N THR A 243 13.63 11.90 7.60
CA THR A 243 12.32 11.34 7.97
C THR A 243 11.25 12.43 8.06
N GLN A 244 11.57 13.57 8.67
CA GLN A 244 10.66 14.71 8.80
C GLN A 244 10.32 15.31 7.43
N ALA A 245 11.30 15.58 6.58
CA ALA A 245 11.07 16.08 5.22
C ALA A 245 10.19 15.14 4.38
N ARG A 246 10.31 13.82 4.57
CA ARG A 246 9.44 12.83 3.91
C ARG A 246 8.01 12.87 4.45
N LEU A 247 7.83 13.00 5.76
CA LEU A 247 6.51 13.15 6.38
C LEU A 247 5.79 14.41 5.89
N GLU A 248 6.49 15.55 5.85
CA GLU A 248 5.97 16.81 5.32
C GLU A 248 5.56 16.66 3.84
N SER A 249 6.43 16.07 3.02
CA SER A 249 6.14 15.79 1.61
C SER A 249 4.95 14.85 1.41
N ASN A 250 4.71 13.91 2.33
CA ASN A 250 3.53 13.04 2.32
C ASN A 250 2.26 13.83 2.64
N LEU A 251 2.29 14.74 3.62
CA LEU A 251 1.15 15.61 3.95
C LEU A 251 0.80 16.55 2.79
N GLU A 252 1.80 17.15 2.15
CA GLU A 252 1.59 17.96 0.93
C GLU A 252 0.91 17.17 -0.18
N PHE A 253 1.33 15.91 -0.38
CA PHE A 253 0.69 15.03 -1.35
C PHE A 253 -0.77 14.75 -1.01
N MET A 254 -1.08 14.48 0.26
CA MET A 254 -2.46 14.28 0.72
C MET A 254 -3.32 15.53 0.48
N VAL A 255 -2.81 16.73 0.80
CA VAL A 255 -3.50 18.00 0.54
C VAL A 255 -3.77 18.21 -0.96
N LYS A 256 -2.82 17.84 -1.82
CA LYS A 256 -3.02 17.88 -3.28
C LYS A 256 -4.07 16.88 -3.74
N LEU A 257 -3.99 15.63 -3.28
CA LEU A 257 -4.87 14.54 -3.70
C LEU A 257 -6.34 14.79 -3.31
N ARG A 258 -6.54 15.45 -2.16
CA ARG A 258 -7.84 15.89 -1.63
C ARG A 258 -8.62 16.84 -2.56
N ARG A 259 -7.92 17.54 -3.47
CA ARG A 259 -8.58 18.38 -4.50
C ARG A 259 -9.31 17.55 -5.56
N TYR A 260 -8.93 16.28 -5.72
CA TYR A 260 -9.50 15.37 -6.72
C TYR A 260 -10.44 14.34 -6.09
N TRP A 261 -10.17 13.94 -4.85
CA TRP A 261 -10.90 12.87 -4.18
C TRP A 261 -11.37 13.31 -2.79
N PRO A 262 -12.67 13.61 -2.61
CA PRO A 262 -13.23 13.98 -1.30
C PRO A 262 -13.00 12.93 -0.21
N SER A 263 -12.93 11.65 -0.59
CA SER A 263 -12.64 10.53 0.32
C SER A 263 -11.26 10.64 1.00
N VAL A 264 -10.35 11.47 0.50
CA VAL A 264 -9.03 11.66 1.11
C VAL A 264 -9.15 12.27 2.52
N GLU A 265 -10.18 13.07 2.80
CA GLU A 265 -10.42 13.59 4.16
C GLU A 265 -10.58 12.45 5.18
N LEU A 266 -11.30 11.38 4.81
CA LEU A 266 -11.43 10.20 5.65
C LEU A 266 -10.06 9.55 5.92
N VAL A 267 -9.21 9.48 4.91
CA VAL A 267 -7.87 8.88 5.01
C VAL A 267 -6.94 9.74 5.88
N ILE A 268 -7.03 11.08 5.78
CA ILE A 268 -6.33 12.01 6.68
C ILE A 268 -6.80 11.80 8.12
N ASN A 269 -8.10 11.66 8.35
CA ASN A 269 -8.64 11.38 9.68
C ASN A 269 -8.11 10.07 10.27
N ARG A 270 -7.97 9.00 9.45
CA ARG A 270 -7.34 7.75 9.89
C ARG A 270 -5.88 7.95 10.34
N LEU A 271 -5.10 8.78 9.63
CA LEU A 271 -3.75 9.14 10.05
C LEU A 271 -3.76 9.92 11.37
N ASN A 272 -4.71 10.84 11.57
CA ASN A 272 -4.84 11.59 12.82
C ASN A 272 -5.17 10.67 14.00
N VAL A 273 -6.07 9.70 13.85
CA VAL A 273 -6.38 8.69 14.87
C VAL A 273 -5.11 7.88 15.20
N PHE A 274 -4.35 7.46 14.18
CA PHE A 274 -3.07 6.78 14.40
C PHE A 274 -2.07 7.65 15.15
N LEU A 275 -1.91 8.91 14.76
CA LEU A 275 -1.02 9.86 15.41
C LEU A 275 -1.41 10.13 16.87
N ARG A 276 -2.70 10.22 17.19
CA ARG A 276 -3.17 10.35 18.57
C ARG A 276 -2.77 9.14 19.41
N SER A 277 -2.92 7.93 18.86
CA SER A 277 -2.44 6.71 19.51
C SER A 277 -0.91 6.73 19.74
N CYS A 278 -0.13 7.28 18.80
CA CYS A 278 1.32 7.48 18.99
C CYS A 278 1.66 8.41 20.16
N VAL A 279 0.82 9.42 20.37
CA VAL A 279 1.05 10.51 21.32
C VAL A 279 0.55 10.17 22.72
N SER A 280 -0.60 9.49 22.83
CA SER A 280 -1.20 9.07 24.11
C SER A 280 -0.43 7.91 24.74
N SER A 281 0.16 7.04 23.92
CA SER A 281 1.00 5.95 24.40
C SER A 281 2.35 6.48 24.86
N THR A 282 2.59 6.50 26.17
CA THR A 282 3.94 6.74 26.76
C THR A 282 4.90 5.55 26.53
N SER A 283 4.45 4.50 25.82
CA SER A 283 5.15 3.20 25.70
C SER A 283 5.31 2.72 24.25
N LYS A 284 6.11 1.66 24.08
CA LYS A 284 6.42 0.97 22.81
C LYS A 284 5.18 0.37 22.10
N ASN A 285 3.97 0.53 22.63
CA ASN A 285 2.76 -0.20 22.24
C ASN A 285 1.96 0.43 21.08
N THR A 286 2.34 1.62 20.60
CA THR A 286 1.68 2.27 19.45
C THR A 286 1.74 1.40 18.20
N HIS A 287 2.94 0.93 17.84
CA HIS A 287 3.19 0.06 16.70
C HIS A 287 2.93 -1.41 17.01
N ARG A 288 2.27 -1.70 18.15
CA ARG A 288 1.83 -3.06 18.48
C ARG A 288 1.00 -3.59 17.32
N PHE A 289 1.36 -4.79 16.86
CA PHE A 289 0.73 -5.41 15.72
C PHE A 289 -0.54 -6.14 16.15
N ASP A 290 -1.61 -5.38 16.38
CA ASP A 290 -2.89 -5.92 16.82
C ASP A 290 -3.98 -5.84 15.73
N LYS A 291 -5.20 -6.25 16.07
CA LYS A 291 -6.35 -6.18 15.16
C LYS A 291 -6.60 -4.76 14.66
N TRP A 292 -6.40 -3.77 15.52
CA TRP A 292 -6.57 -2.36 15.17
C TRP A 292 -5.52 -1.92 14.14
N MET A 293 -4.26 -2.35 14.30
CA MET A 293 -3.20 -2.08 13.33
C MET A 293 -3.47 -2.72 11.97
N VAL A 294 -3.95 -3.97 11.94
CA VAL A 294 -4.29 -4.61 10.66
C VAL A 294 -5.45 -3.89 9.97
N LYS A 295 -6.44 -3.41 10.72
CA LYS A 295 -7.50 -2.53 10.17
C LYS A 295 -6.93 -1.22 9.62
N PHE A 296 -5.98 -0.59 10.31
CA PHE A 296 -5.28 0.60 9.82
C PHE A 296 -4.60 0.31 8.48
N LEU A 297 -3.90 -0.83 8.35
CA LEU A 297 -3.14 -1.22 7.16
C LEU A 297 -4.00 -1.65 5.96
N GLN A 298 -5.17 -2.26 6.19
CA GLN A 298 -5.98 -2.88 5.12
C GLN A 298 -7.29 -2.14 4.79
N GLU A 299 -7.97 -1.53 5.76
CA GLU A 299 -9.33 -0.98 5.58
C GLU A 299 -9.34 0.44 5.01
N TYR A 300 -8.94 0.62 3.75
CA TYR A 300 -8.75 1.95 3.15
C TYR A 300 -10.05 2.76 2.91
N SER A 301 -11.23 2.16 3.00
CA SER A 301 -12.53 2.81 2.75
C SER A 301 -13.39 3.01 4.00
N MET A 302 -12.93 2.56 5.18
CA MET A 302 -13.69 2.61 6.43
C MET A 302 -13.13 3.65 7.41
N THR A 303 -13.96 4.15 8.31
CA THR A 303 -13.50 4.91 9.48
C THR A 303 -12.67 4.01 10.38
N LEU A 304 -11.58 4.53 10.94
CA LEU A 304 -10.81 3.85 11.97
C LEU A 304 -11.27 4.35 13.34
N ALA A 305 -11.70 3.44 14.21
CA ALA A 305 -12.01 3.78 15.60
C ALA A 305 -10.74 4.17 16.37
N GLU A 306 -10.88 4.92 17.46
CA GLU A 306 -9.76 5.16 18.38
C GLU A 306 -9.21 3.82 18.92
N LYS A 307 -7.91 3.77 19.20
CA LYS A 307 -7.27 2.56 19.72
C LYS A 307 -7.68 2.38 21.18
N GLU A 308 -8.29 1.25 21.52
CA GLU A 308 -8.60 0.91 22.91
C GLU A 308 -7.29 0.63 23.67
N GLU A 309 -7.13 1.26 24.83
CA GLU A 309 -6.01 0.98 25.73
C GLU A 309 -6.31 -0.33 26.46
N GLU A 310 -5.58 -1.40 26.16
CA GLU A 310 -5.59 -2.60 27.00
C GLU A 310 -4.87 -2.25 28.33
N GLU A 311 -5.58 -2.30 29.46
CA GLU A 311 -4.99 -2.13 30.78
C GLU A 311 -3.94 -3.23 31.01
N GLU A 312 -2.65 -2.90 30.96
CA GLU A 312 -1.60 -3.82 31.41
C GLU A 312 -1.71 -4.02 32.93
N PRO A 313 -1.63 -5.26 33.42
CA PRO A 313 -1.40 -5.49 34.84
C PRO A 313 -0.07 -4.84 35.22
N ARG A 314 -0.11 -3.86 36.13
CA ARG A 314 1.06 -3.14 36.64
C ARG A 314 2.13 -4.12 37.10
N SER A 315 3.15 -4.32 36.27
CA SER A 315 4.38 -5.00 36.68
C SER A 315 5.35 -3.99 37.28
N PRO A 316 6.20 -4.38 38.26
CA PRO A 316 6.97 -3.44 39.04
C PRO A 316 8.02 -2.72 38.19
N GLN A 317 8.13 -1.42 38.39
CA GLN A 317 9.10 -0.54 37.73
C GLN A 317 10.55 -1.06 37.82
N SER A 318 11.20 -1.20 36.66
CA SER A 318 12.58 -0.75 36.34
C SER A 318 13.04 -1.47 35.06
N GLN A 319 13.68 -0.86 34.06
CA GLN A 319 14.60 0.27 34.06
C GLN A 319 14.16 1.33 33.05
N MET A 320 14.00 2.56 33.54
CA MET A 320 13.89 3.76 32.72
C MET A 320 15.27 4.40 32.67
N ASP A 321 16.17 3.82 31.86
CA ASP A 321 17.51 4.37 31.66
C ASP A 321 17.68 4.84 30.20
N ALA A 322 17.99 6.14 30.06
CA ALA A 322 18.62 6.82 28.92
C ALA A 322 17.87 6.90 27.55
N TYR A 323 16.57 7.21 27.53
CA TYR A 323 15.84 7.49 26.26
C TYR A 323 14.96 8.75 26.25
N ASP A 324 15.00 9.58 27.30
CA ASP A 324 13.89 10.49 27.61
C ASP A 324 13.94 11.85 26.88
N ASP A 325 15.13 12.42 26.65
CA ASP A 325 15.23 13.82 26.19
C ASP A 325 14.79 13.99 24.71
N GLY A 326 15.06 12.98 23.87
CA GLY A 326 14.69 12.99 22.46
C GLY A 326 13.24 12.57 22.21
N PHE A 327 12.74 11.56 22.92
CA PHE A 327 11.38 11.03 22.71
C PHE A 327 10.31 12.03 23.14
N SER A 328 10.49 12.67 24.29
CA SER A 328 9.58 13.69 24.81
C SER A 328 9.47 14.89 23.87
N GLN A 329 10.60 15.38 23.33
CA GLN A 329 10.61 16.47 22.35
C GLN A 329 9.95 16.06 21.02
N ARG A 330 10.20 14.84 20.53
CA ARG A 330 9.57 14.32 19.30
C ARG A 330 8.07 14.16 19.46
N ASN A 331 7.61 13.72 20.63
CA ASN A 331 6.19 13.62 20.98
C ASN A 331 5.52 15.00 20.98
N LEU A 332 6.18 16.03 21.55
CA LEU A 332 5.70 17.41 21.49
C LEU A 332 5.59 17.95 20.05
N THR A 333 6.57 17.67 19.19
CA THR A 333 6.50 18.03 17.77
C THR A 333 5.31 17.38 17.08
N MET A 334 5.07 16.08 17.31
CA MET A 334 3.91 15.38 16.75
C MET A 334 2.58 15.98 17.23
N LYS A 335 2.46 16.36 18.50
CA LYS A 335 1.28 17.08 19.03
C LYS A 335 1.01 18.37 18.24
N GLY A 336 2.06 19.14 17.90
CA GLY A 336 1.94 20.34 17.08
C GLY A 336 1.46 20.07 15.65
N VAL A 337 1.96 18.99 15.03
CA VAL A 337 1.52 18.55 13.68
C VAL A 337 0.05 18.14 13.71
N ILE A 338 -0.38 17.34 14.69
CA ILE A 338 -1.79 16.94 14.85
C ILE A 338 -2.69 18.18 15.02
N SER A 339 -2.27 19.17 15.80
CA SER A 339 -3.04 20.41 15.96
C SER A 339 -3.18 21.19 14.65
N THR A 340 -2.12 21.20 13.83
CA THR A 340 -2.08 21.97 12.57
C THR A 340 -2.91 21.31 11.46
N TYR A 341 -2.90 19.98 11.38
CA TYR A 341 -3.54 19.21 10.30
C TYR A 341 -4.82 18.47 10.74
N GLY A 342 -5.09 18.39 12.04
CA GLY A 342 -6.22 17.67 12.64
C GLY A 342 -7.22 18.55 13.37
N SER A 343 -7.11 19.88 13.26
CA SER A 343 -8.19 20.76 13.69
C SER A 343 -9.41 20.54 12.80
N ASP A 344 -10.46 19.95 13.37
CA ASP A 344 -11.81 19.94 12.84
C ASP A 344 -12.19 21.36 12.42
N ARG A 345 -12.09 21.66 11.13
CA ARG A 345 -13.11 22.51 10.53
C ARG A 345 -14.33 21.63 10.47
N THR A 346 -15.12 21.67 11.55
CA THR A 346 -16.53 21.29 11.52
C THR A 346 -17.15 21.99 10.32
N VAL A 347 -17.24 21.26 9.21
CA VAL A 347 -18.08 21.65 8.10
C VAL A 347 -19.48 21.47 8.65
N ASN A 348 -20.07 22.57 9.11
CA ASN A 348 -21.50 22.65 9.36
C ASN A 348 -22.19 22.25 8.05
N TYR A 349 -22.66 21.01 7.98
CA TYR A 349 -23.72 20.64 7.05
C TYR A 349 -25.00 21.29 7.57
N GLY A 350 -25.18 22.58 7.26
CA GLY A 350 -26.49 23.19 7.24
C GLY A 350 -27.27 22.58 6.09
N PHE A 351 -28.37 21.92 6.41
CA PHE A 351 -29.38 21.45 5.46
C PHE A 351 -29.92 22.59 4.59
#